data_AF-A0A4R0QQU7-F1
#
_entry.id   AF-A0A4R0QQU7-F1
#
_cell.length_a   1.000
_cell.length_b   1.000
_cell.length_c   1.000
_cell.angle_alpha   90.00
_cell.angle_beta   90.00
_cell.angle_gamma   90.00
#
_symmetry.space_group_name_H-M   'P 1'
#
loop_
_entity.id
_entity.type
_entity.pdbx_description
1 polymer ?
#
loop_
_entity_poly.entity_id
_entity_poly.type
_entity_poly.pdbx_seq_one_letter_code
_entity_poly.pdbx_strand_id
1 'polypeptide(L)' 'MRPVEFTTEEIVKAGQELQAAGRNITGFALRQKIGGGNPSRLKQVWDEYLSSQAEVKAEPVAELPPEVADAVAA' A
#
# COMPACT_ATOMS: atom_id res chain seq x y z
N MET A 1 23.34 -8.80 20.08
CA MET A 1 23.07 -8.00 18.87
C MET A 1 21.66 -8.34 18.43
N ARG A 2 20.68 -7.43 18.56
CA ARG A 2 19.30 -7.72 18.17
C ARG A 2 19.20 -7.65 16.63
N PRO A 3 18.58 -8.63 15.96
CA PRO A 3 18.34 -8.53 14.53
C PRO A 3 17.41 -7.34 14.27
N VAL A 4 17.81 -6.47 13.34
CA VAL A 4 16.93 -5.40 12.85
C VAL A 4 15.96 -6.07 11.88
N GLU A 5 14.80 -6.45 12.39
CA GLU A 5 13.66 -6.81 11.57
C GLU A 5 12.88 -5.55 11.24
N PHE A 6 12.66 -5.31 9.95
CA PHE A 6 11.80 -4.23 9.48
C PHE A 6 10.35 -4.61 9.67
N THR A 7 9.54 -3.67 10.15
CA THR A 7 8.11 -3.90 10.34
C THR A 7 7.39 -3.93 9.00
N THR A 8 6.22 -4.56 8.94
CA THR A 8 5.37 -4.57 7.75
C THR A 8 5.09 -3.15 7.24
N GLU A 9 4.83 -2.20 8.14
CA GLU A 9 4.56 -0.81 7.82
C GLU A 9 5.75 -0.12 7.13
N GLU A 10 6.98 -0.37 7.59
CA GLU A 10 8.19 0.17 6.95
C GLU A 10 8.36 -0.37 5.52
N ILE A 11 8.05 -1.65 5.32
CA ILE A 11 8.12 -2.31 4.01
C ILE A 11 7.07 -1.74 3.06
N VAL A 12 5.84 -1.57 3.54
CA VAL A 12 4.73 -0.96 2.77
C VAL A 12 5.07 0.47 2.40
N LYS A 13 5.57 1.28 3.35
CA LYS A 13 5.97 2.66 3.07
C LYS A 13 7.05 2.74 2.00
N ALA A 14 8.07 1.87 2.08
CA ALA A 14 9.11 1.81 1.05
C ALA A 14 8.55 1.41 -0.33
N GLY A 15 7.62 0.46 -0.38
CA GLY A 15 6.96 0.04 -1.62
C GLY A 15 6.09 1.16 -2.22
N GLN A 16 5.32 1.87 -1.41
CA GLN A 16 4.54 3.03 -1.84
C GLN A 16 5.43 4.16 -2.39
N GLU A 17 6.55 4.45 -1.73
CA GLU A 17 7.51 5.46 -2.22
C GLU A 17 8.15 5.05 -3.56
N LEU A 18 8.43 3.75 -3.76
CA LEU A 18 8.90 3.23 -5.04
C LEU A 18 7.81 3.30 -6.13
N GLN A 19 6.56 3.00 -5.77
CA GLN A 19 5.40 3.10 -6.64
C GLN A 19 5.15 4.55 -7.07
N ALA A 20 5.21 5.50 -6.14
CA ALA A 20 5.06 6.94 -6.40
C ALA A 20 6.19 7.48 -7.29
N ALA A 21 7.39 6.92 -7.16
CA ALA A 21 8.51 7.23 -8.04
C ALA A 21 8.42 6.56 -9.42
N GLY A 22 7.37 5.78 -9.70
CA GLY A 22 7.19 5.05 -10.95
C GLY A 22 8.23 3.93 -11.16
N ARG A 23 8.82 3.41 -10.08
CA ARG A 23 9.85 2.36 -10.14
C ARG A 23 9.24 0.99 -9.86
N ASN A 24 9.79 -0.04 -10.49
CA ASN A 24 9.40 -1.42 -10.21
C ASN A 24 9.72 -1.80 -8.76
N ILE A 25 8.69 -2.23 -8.02
CA ILE A 25 8.85 -2.72 -6.65
C ILE A 25 9.32 -4.17 -6.67
N THR A 26 10.63 -4.38 -6.60
CA THR A 26 11.26 -5.70 -6.43
C THR A 26 11.81 -5.85 -5.01
N GLY A 27 12.05 -7.08 -4.54
CA GLY A 27 12.65 -7.31 -3.21
C GLY A 27 14.01 -6.60 -3.03
N PHE A 28 14.78 -6.46 -4.11
CA PHE A 28 16.04 -5.70 -4.10
C PHE A 28 15.81 -4.18 -4.02
N ALA A 29 14.81 -3.65 -4.73
CA ALA A 29 14.47 -2.22 -4.65
C ALA A 29 13.98 -1.85 -3.23
N LEU A 30 13.15 -2.71 -2.62
CA LEU A 30 12.73 -2.57 -1.23
C LEU A 30 13.93 -2.59 -0.28
N ARG A 31 14.85 -3.55 -0.45
CA ARG A 31 16.09 -3.62 0.35
C ARG A 31 16.95 -2.36 0.19
N GLN A 32 17.11 -1.85 -1.03
CA GLN A 32 17.89 -0.63 -1.28
C GLN A 32 17.25 0.59 -0.62
N LYS A 33 15.92 0.64 -0.60
CA LYS A 33 15.16 1.74 -0.01
C LYS A 33 15.17 1.72 1.52
N ILE A 34 15.02 0.54 2.11
CA ILE A 34 14.94 0.31 3.55
C ILE A 34 16.34 0.27 4.20
N GLY A 35 17.38 -0.07 3.41
CA GLY A 35 18.77 -0.14 3.88
C GLY A 35 19.17 -1.51 4.42
N GLY A 36 18.32 -2.53 4.32
CA GLY A 36 18.62 -3.87 4.80
C GLY A 36 17.47 -4.86 4.63
N GLY A 37 17.64 -6.05 5.21
CA GLY A 37 16.61 -7.08 5.28
C GLY A 37 16.72 -8.16 4.20
N ASN A 38 15.85 -9.17 4.29
CA ASN A 38 15.79 -10.28 3.35
C ASN A 38 14.88 -9.93 2.16
N PRO A 39 15.40 -9.84 0.91
CA PRO A 39 14.63 -9.46 -0.28
C PRO A 39 13.36 -10.28 -0.49
N SER A 40 13.41 -11.59 -0.21
CA SER A 40 12.26 -12.48 -0.39
C SER A 40 11.14 -12.14 0.59
N ARG A 41 11.47 -11.91 1.88
CA ARG A 41 10.49 -11.48 2.88
C ARG A 41 9.91 -10.10 2.55
N LEU A 42 10.77 -9.15 2.17
CA LEU A 42 10.32 -7.79 1.81
C LEU A 42 9.31 -7.83 0.65
N LYS A 43 9.60 -8.62 -0.39
CA LYS A 43 8.71 -8.77 -1.53
C LYS A 43 7.40 -9.46 -1.16
N GLN A 44 7.45 -10.51 -0.34
CA GLN A 44 6.26 -11.22 0.14
C GLN A 44 5.32 -10.29 0.89
N VAL A 45 5.83 -9.52 1.85
CA VAL A 45 5.02 -8.57 2.64
C VAL A 45 4.38 -7.50 1.75
N TRP A 46 5.12 -7.00 0.76
CA TRP A 46 4.58 -6.05 -0.22
C TRP A 46 3.48 -6.68 -1.09
N ASP A 47 3.65 -7.93 -1.51
CA ASP A 47 2.65 -8.63 -2.31
C ASP A 47 1.39 -8.92 -1.50
N GLU A 48 1.52 -9.32 -0.23
CA GLU A 48 0.39 -9.42 0.71
C GLU A 48 -0.36 -8.09 0.82
N TYR A 49 0.36 -6.98 0.98
CA TYR A 49 -0.27 -5.66 1.04
C TYR A 49 -1.02 -5.31 -0.25
N LEU A 50 -0.48 -5.64 -1.43
CA LEU A 50 -1.16 -5.43 -2.72
C LEU A 50 -2.40 -6.31 -2.85
N SER A 51 -2.33 -7.57 -2.42
CA SER A 51 -3.48 -8.48 -2.40
C SER A 51 -4.58 -7.97 -1.46
N SER A 52 -4.24 -7.56 -0.24
CA SER A 52 -5.20 -6.98 0.71
C SER A 52 -5.78 -5.66 0.21
N GLN A 53 -4.99 -4.80 -0.45
CA GLN A 53 -5.54 -3.58 -1.07
C GLN A 53 -6.44 -3.88 -2.29
N ALA A 54 -6.16 -4.94 -3.04
CA ALA A 54 -7.01 -5.34 -4.15
C ALA A 54 -8.39 -5.81 -3.66
N GLU A 55 -8.44 -6.48 -2.50
CA GLU A 55 -9.69 -6.89 -1.85
C GLU A 55 -10.46 -5.68 -1.29
N VAL A 56 -9.77 -4.72 -0.65
CA VAL A 56 -10.40 -3.49 -0.13
C VAL A 56 -10.94 -2.59 -1.25
N LYS A 57 -10.33 -2.61 -2.45
CA LYS A 57 -10.84 -1.89 -3.63
C LYS A 57 -12.00 -2.61 -4.33
N ALA A 58 -12.24 -3.89 -4.01
CA ALA A 58 -13.30 -4.71 -4.58
C ALA A 58 -14.57 -4.76 -3.72
N GLU A 59 -14.63 -4.01 -2.61
CA GLU A 59 -15.90 -3.61 -2.03
C GLU A 59 -16.37 -2.34 -2.77
N PRO A 60 -17.52 -2.40 -3.47
CA PRO A 60 -18.03 -1.24 -4.17
C PRO A 60 -18.32 -0.17 -3.12
N VAL A 61 -17.92 1.06 -3.42
CA VAL A 61 -18.50 2.27 -2.84
C VAL A 61 -19.98 2.31 -3.25
N ALA A 62 -20.81 1.52 -2.58
CA ALA A 62 -22.11 1.96 -2.12
C ALA A 62 -21.79 2.59 -0.76
N GLU A 63 -21.83 3.90 -0.59
CA GLU A 63 -23.02 4.72 -0.77
C GLU A 63 -22.67 6.05 -1.44
N LEU A 64 -23.38 6.34 -2.54
CA LEU A 64 -23.68 7.72 -2.92
C LEU A 64 -24.19 8.44 -1.67
N PRO A 65 -23.73 9.65 -1.29
CA PRO A 65 -24.46 10.45 -0.32
C PRO A 65 -25.87 10.70 -0.89
N PRO A 66 -26.96 10.18 -0.28
CA PRO A 66 -28.28 10.65 -0.64
C PRO A 66 -28.49 12.03 -0.02
N GLU A 67 -29.21 12.89 -0.75
CA GLU A 67 -29.79 14.16 -0.29
C GLU A 67 -28.88 15.41 -0.23
N VAL A 68 -28.73 16.12 -1.35
CA VAL A 68 -28.99 17.57 -1.40
C VAL A 68 -29.52 17.97 -2.80
N ALA A 69 -30.79 17.67 -3.07
CA ALA A 69 -31.54 18.29 -4.16
C ALA A 69 -32.98 18.50 -3.71
N ASP A 70 -33.16 19.37 -2.70
CA ASP A 70 -34.44 20.01 -2.44
C ASP A 70 -34.23 21.53 -2.36
N ALA A 71 -35.28 22.26 -2.75
CA ALA A 71 -35.41 23.71 -2.89
C ALA A 71 -35.06 24.35 -4.26
N VAL A 72 -35.88 24.04 -5.28
CA VAL A 72 -36.29 25.10 -6.24
C VAL A 72 -37.77 25.41 -5.98
N ALA A 73 -37.98 26.41 -5.13
CA ALA A 73 -39.23 27.15 -5.03
C ALA A 73 -38.89 28.64 -4.88
N ALA A 74 -38.87 29.34 -6.01
CA ALA A 74 -39.21 30.76 -6.18
C ALA A 74 -39.21 31.09 -7.67
#